data_AF-A0A098G4U3-F1
#
_entry.id   AF-A0A098G4U3-F1
#
_cell.length_a   1.000
_cell.length_b   1.000
_cell.length_c   1.000
_cell.angle_alpha   90.00
_cell.angle_beta   90.00
_cell.angle_gamma   90.00
#
_symmetry.space_group_name_H-M   'P 1'
#
loop_
_entity.id
_entity.type
_entity.pdbx_description
1 polymer ?
#
loop_
_entity_poly.entity_id
_entity_poly.type
_entity_poly.pdbx_seq_one_letter_code
_entity_poly.pdbx_strand_id
1 'polypeptide(L)' 'MVDFKIGEQVWIINFEVEDDFYLLSKQTITDLLEEQVECEDEFNTFHVSYEDVYRSKSEALNVMISKLQELSAECEAIG' A
#
# COMPACT_ATOMS: atom_id res chain seq x y z
N MET A 1 7.60 14.15 -7.61
CA MET A 1 7.82 13.27 -6.44
C MET A 1 6.89 13.75 -5.33
N VAL A 2 6.24 12.81 -4.65
CA VAL A 2 5.39 13.11 -3.50
C VAL A 2 6.32 13.50 -2.34
N ASP A 3 6.14 14.68 -1.76
CA ASP A 3 6.98 15.20 -0.67
C ASP A 3 6.58 14.56 0.66
N PHE A 4 7.01 13.32 0.91
CA PHE A 4 6.81 12.62 2.18
C PHE A 4 7.86 13.01 3.23
N LYS A 5 7.51 12.85 4.51
CA LYS A 5 8.41 13.20 5.63
C LYS A 5 8.51 12.06 6.64
N ILE A 6 9.70 11.87 7.19
CA ILE A 6 9.90 10.97 8.34
C ILE A 6 9.02 11.41 9.51
N GLY A 7 8.38 10.44 10.15
CA GLY A 7 7.38 10.63 11.21
C GLY A 7 5.96 10.92 10.71
N GLU A 8 5.76 11.05 9.39
CA GLU A 8 4.42 11.21 8.81
C GLU A 8 3.62 9.91 8.91
N GLN A 9 2.35 10.02 9.30
CA GLN A 9 1.43 8.89 9.28
C GLN A 9 0.76 8.77 7.92
N VAL A 10 0.92 7.61 7.29
CA VAL A 10 0.42 7.31 5.95
C VAL A 10 -0.37 6.00 5.94
N TRP A 11 -1.10 5.78 4.86
CA TRP A 11 -1.74 4.52 4.54
C TRP A 11 -0.92 3.83 3.46
N ILE A 12 -0.58 2.57 3.69
CA ILE A 12 0.10 1.74 2.71
C ILE A 12 -0.87 0.69 2.16
N ILE A 13 -0.67 0.33 0.89
CA ILE A 13 -1.27 -0.86 0.30
C ILE A 13 -0.15 -1.86 0.04
N ASN A 14 -0.31 -3.10 0.53
CA ASN A 14 0.46 -4.24 0.03
C ASN A 14 -0.51 -5.17 -0.71
N PHE A 15 -0.20 -5.50 -1.96
CA PHE A 15 -1.09 -6.25 -2.85
C PHE A 15 -0.29 -7.33 -3.59
N GLU A 16 -0.21 -8.52 -2.99
CA GLU A 16 0.55 -9.66 -3.47
C GLU A 16 -0.42 -10.74 -3.98
N VAL A 17 -0.62 -10.76 -5.30
CA VAL A 17 -1.57 -11.69 -5.96
C VAL A 17 -1.11 -13.15 -5.85
N GLU A 18 0.19 -13.41 -5.93
CA GLU A 18 0.73 -14.79 -5.91
C GLU A 18 0.46 -15.50 -4.57
N ASP A 19 0.43 -14.74 -3.47
CA ASP A 19 0.26 -15.25 -2.10
C ASP A 19 -1.15 -14.97 -1.53
N ASP A 20 -2.08 -14.45 -2.34
CA ASP A 20 -3.41 -14.00 -1.91
C ASP A 20 -3.39 -13.07 -0.69
N PHE A 21 -2.36 -12.22 -0.62
CA PHE A 21 -2.14 -11.33 0.50
C PHE A 21 -2.44 -9.88 0.11
N TYR A 22 -3.46 -9.31 0.76
CA TYR A 22 -3.91 -7.96 0.50
C TYR A 22 -4.05 -7.19 1.82
N LEU A 23 -3.26 -6.13 1.98
CA LEU A 23 -3.18 -5.35 3.21
C LEU A 23 -3.41 -3.86 2.91
N LEU A 24 -4.31 -3.26 3.68
CA LEU A 24 -4.43 -1.81 3.82
C LEU A 24 -4.13 -1.46 5.27
N SER A 25 -3.01 -0.79 5.53
CA SER A 25 -2.57 -0.50 6.89
C SER A 25 -2.15 0.96 7.07
N LYS A 26 -2.33 1.48 8.28
CA LYS A 26 -1.82 2.80 8.66
C LYS A 26 -0.45 2.62 9.30
N GLN A 27 0.54 3.37 8.84
CA GLN A 27 1.94 3.21 9.23
C GLN A 27 2.60 4.58 9.46
N THR A 28 3.78 4.57 10.08
CA THR A 28 4.59 5.78 10.26
C THR A 28 5.85 5.67 9.42
N ILE A 29 6.17 6.70 8.63
CA ILE A 29 7.39 6.71 7.82
C ILE A 29 8.61 6.80 8.73
N THR A 30 9.57 5.89 8.56
CA THR A 30 10.82 5.84 9.32
C THR A 30 12.03 6.21 8.48
N ASP A 31 12.02 5.88 7.18
CA ASP A 31 13.07 6.24 6.24
C ASP A 31 12.54 6.55 4.83
N LEU A 32 13.29 7.36 4.08
CA LEU A 32 13.01 7.75 2.70
C LEU A 32 14.14 7.28 1.80
N LEU A 33 13.92 6.19 1.07
CA LEU A 33 14.87 5.61 0.14
C LEU A 33 14.64 6.17 -1.28
N GLU A 34 15.54 5.85 -2.21
CA GLU A 34 15.49 6.37 -3.58
C GLU A 34 14.22 5.95 -4.33
N GLU A 35 13.81 4.69 -4.19
CA GLU A 35 12.66 4.11 -4.91
C GLU A 35 11.49 3.74 -3.99
N GLN A 36 11.73 3.71 -2.68
CA GLN A 36 10.78 3.18 -1.70
C GLN A 36 10.75 4.05 -0.43
N VAL A 37 9.73 3.81 0.38
CA VAL A 37 9.56 4.37 1.71
C VAL A 37 9.60 3.23 2.71
N GLU A 38 10.39 3.39 3.77
CA GLU A 38 10.32 2.49 4.92
C GLU A 38 9.26 3.02 5.88
N CYS A 39 8.33 2.15 6.28
CA CYS A 39 7.26 2.47 7.21
C CYS A 39 7.17 1.42 8.32
N GLU A 40 6.83 1.84 9.54
CA GLU A 40 6.72 0.94 10.69
C GLU A 40 5.40 1.11 11.45
N ASP A 41 4.96 0.00 12.05
CA ASP A 41 3.98 -0.04 13.13
C ASP A 41 4.56 -0.69 14.39
N GLU A 42 3.72 -0.99 15.39
CA GLU A 42 4.17 -1.57 16.65
C GLU A 42 4.76 -2.99 16.51
N PHE A 43 4.57 -3.65 15.35
CA PHE A 43 4.90 -5.06 15.16
C PHE A 43 5.77 -5.33 13.93
N ASN A 44 5.70 -4.50 12.90
CA ASN A 44 6.30 -4.79 11.59
C ASN A 44 6.98 -3.55 10.98
N THR A 45 7.96 -3.83 10.12
CA THR A 45 8.61 -2.86 9.22
C THR A 45 8.27 -3.24 7.78
N PHE A 46 7.84 -2.26 6.99
CA PHE A 46 7.43 -2.40 5.60
C PHE A 46 8.31 -1.55 4.69
N HIS A 47 8.68 -2.10 3.54
CA HIS A 47 9.32 -1.37 2.45
C HIS A 47 8.31 -1.28 1.32
N VAL A 48 7.84 -0.06 1.04
CA VAL A 48 6.70 0.16 0.14
C VAL A 48 7.09 1.15 -0.95
N SER A 49 6.73 0.85 -2.20
CA SER A 49 6.90 1.77 -3.32
C SER A 49 6.12 3.07 -3.07
N TYR A 50 6.68 4.21 -3.48
CA TYR A 50 6.02 5.53 -3.31
C TYR A 50 4.60 5.60 -3.89
N GLU A 51 4.31 4.80 -4.92
CA GLU A 51 2.99 4.74 -5.57
C GLU A 51 1.92 4.02 -4.73
N ASP A 52 2.31 3.20 -3.75
CA ASP A 52 1.42 2.49 -2.85
C ASP A 52 1.33 3.14 -1.46
N VAL A 53 1.80 4.39 -1.34
CA VAL A 53 1.73 5.21 -0.12
C VAL A 53 0.76 6.37 -0.30
N TYR A 54 -0.19 6.51 0.62
CA TYR A 54 -1.30 7.45 0.53
C TYR A 54 -1.46 8.25 1.81
N ARG A 55 -1.79 9.54 1.72
CA ARG A 55 -2.11 10.36 2.91
C ARG A 55 -3.53 10.16 3.39
N SER A 56 -4.44 9.80 2.49
CA SER A 56 -5.85 9.63 2.80
C SER A 56 -6.23 8.15 2.85
N LYS A 57 -6.94 7.77 3.92
CA LYS A 57 -7.56 6.45 4.03
C LYS A 57 -8.52 6.19 2.86
N SER A 58 -9.31 7.20 2.47
CA SER A 58 -10.32 7.04 1.42
C SER A 58 -9.68 6.80 0.06
N GLU A 59 -8.57 7.47 -0.23
CA GLU A 59 -7.81 7.30 -1.45
C GLU A 59 -7.22 5.88 -1.52
N ALA A 60 -6.51 5.46 -0.47
CA ALA A 60 -5.95 4.12 -0.38
C ALA A 60 -7.02 3.02 -0.48
N LEU A 61 -8.15 3.20 0.20
CA LEU A 61 -9.26 2.25 0.15
C LEU A 61 -9.87 2.17 -1.26
N ASN A 62 -10.03 3.30 -1.96
CA ASN A 62 -10.58 3.30 -3.31
C ASN A 62 -9.65 2.59 -4.30
N VAL A 63 -8.33 2.79 -4.18
CA VAL A 63 -7.34 2.07 -5.00
C VAL A 63 -7.38 0.57 -4.70
N MET A 64 -7.39 0.20 -3.43
CA MET A 64 -7.50 -1.20 -3.00
C MET A 64 -8.76 -1.89 -3.57
N ILE A 65 -9.91 -1.23 -3.49
CA ILE A 65 -11.17 -1.74 -4.06
C ILE A 65 -11.03 -1.93 -5.58
N SER A 66 -10.41 -0.97 -6.29
CA SER A 66 -10.22 -1.07 -7.74
C SER A 66 -9.34 -2.26 -8.11
N LYS A 67 -8.20 -2.45 -7.43
CA LYS A 67 -7.31 -3.61 -7.62
C LYS A 67 -8.03 -4.94 -7.36
N LEU A 68 -8.84 -5.03 -6.29
CA LEU A 68 -9.63 -6.23 -5.98
C LEU A 68 -10.73 -6.52 -7.03
N GLN A 69 -11.34 -5.48 -7.59
CA GLN A 69 -12.35 -5.62 -8.64
C GLN A 69 -11.73 -6.13 -9.94
N GLU A 70 -10.54 -5.62 -10.30
CA GLU A 70 -9.77 -6.10 -11.45
C GLU A 70 -9.43 -7.59 -11.29
N LEU A 71 -8.88 -7.97 -10.13
CA LEU A 71 -8.59 -9.37 -9.81
C LEU A 71 -9.83 -10.27 -9.91
N SER A 72 -10.96 -9.82 -9.33
CA SER A 72 -12.22 -10.57 -9.39
C SER A 72 -12.69 -10.80 -10.84
N ALA A 73 -12.57 -9.79 -11.70
CA ALA A 73 -12.95 -9.89 -13.10
C ALA A 73 -12.03 -10.83 -13.89
N GLU A 74 -10.72 -10.83 -13.58
CA GLU A 74 -9.76 -11.77 -14.17
C GLU A 74 -10.10 -13.23 -13.79
N CYS A 75 -10.47 -13.48 -12.53
CA CYS A 75 -10.90 -14.81 -12.10
C CYS A 75 -12.18 -15.27 -12.82
N GLU A 76 -13.16 -14.38 -13.04
CA GLU A 76 -14.40 -14.70 -13.77
C GLU A 76 -14.16 -14.95 -15.26
N ALA A 77 -13.18 -14.28 -15.88
CA ALA A 77 -12.87 -14.46 -17.30
C ALA A 77 -12.21 -15.81 -17.63
N ILE A 78 -11.67 -16.50 -16.62
CA ILE A 78 -11.00 -17.81 -16.75
C ILE A 78 -11.98 -18.97 -16.43
N GLY A 79 -13.11 -18.70 -15.79
CA GLY A 79 -14.14 -19.68 -15.40
C GLY A 79 -15.21 -19.92 -16.47
#